data_AF-A0A2R7QQR6-F1
#
_entry.id   AF-A0A2R7QQR6-F1
#
_cell.length_a   1.000
_cell.length_b   1.000
_cell.length_c   1.000
_cell.angle_alpha   90.00
_cell.angle_beta   90.00
_cell.angle_gamma   90.00
#
_symmetry.space_group_name_H-M   'P 1'
#
loop_
_entity.id
_entity.type
_entity.pdbx_description
1 polymer ?
#
loop_
_entity_poly.entity_id
_entity_poly.type
_entity_poly.pdbx_seq_one_letter_code
_entity_poly.pdbx_strand_id
1 'polypeptide(L)'
;MIDFSPAQRGGLPPLTGTRWPIRCGHGFSAEELAQLRDGLWPRASDDRWAVWLDGSTLRCWRAVTSGCIYESVIVMADDGSGTAVVLDVLDDAAQYQRASTDSAELERFEGVVRMALAQARAA
;
A
#
# COMPACT_ATOMS: atom_id res chain seq x y z
N MET A 1 -12.43 -11.70 8.84
CA MET A 1 -11.26 -10.85 9.10
C MET A 1 -10.07 -11.55 8.47
N ILE A 2 -9.43 -10.92 7.49
CA ILE A 2 -8.23 -11.49 6.86
C ILE A 2 -7.09 -11.50 7.88
N ASP A 3 -6.39 -12.63 7.99
CA ASP A 3 -5.13 -12.70 8.72
C ASP A 3 -4.01 -12.10 7.86
N PHE A 4 -3.42 -11.00 8.33
CA PHE A 4 -2.28 -10.39 7.67
C PHE A 4 -0.99 -10.94 8.26
N SER A 5 -0.60 -12.10 7.76
CA SER A 5 0.66 -12.74 8.07
C SER A 5 1.43 -13.03 6.77
N PRO A 6 2.78 -13.16 6.84
CA PRO A 6 3.58 -13.56 5.68
C PRO A 6 3.06 -14.85 5.01
N ALA A 7 2.47 -15.77 5.79
CA ALA A 7 1.92 -17.03 5.31
C ALA A 7 0.68 -16.86 4.41
N GLN A 8 -0.03 -15.73 4.50
CA GLN A 8 -1.25 -15.45 3.74
C GLN A 8 -1.00 -14.59 2.49
N ARG A 9 0.27 -14.21 2.22
CA ARG A 9 0.66 -13.30 1.14
C ARG A 9 0.05 -13.65 -0.23
N GLY A 10 0.04 -14.92 -0.61
CA GLY A 10 -0.50 -15.38 -1.90
C GLY A 10 -2.04 -15.44 -1.97
N GLY A 11 -2.74 -15.24 -0.85
CA GLY A 11 -4.20 -15.26 -0.77
C GLY A 11 -4.84 -13.89 -0.64
N LEU A 12 -4.06 -12.81 -0.60
CA LEU A 12 -4.61 -11.46 -0.48
C LEU A 12 -5.18 -11.00 -1.83
N PRO A 13 -6.46 -10.57 -1.87
CA PRO A 13 -7.06 -10.15 -3.12
C PRO A 13 -6.42 -8.84 -3.61
N PRO A 14 -6.29 -8.63 -4.94
CA PRO A 14 -5.89 -7.33 -5.49
C PRO A 14 -6.98 -6.28 -5.24
N LEU A 15 -6.75 -5.05 -5.71
CA LEU A 15 -7.79 -4.01 -5.70
C LEU A 15 -8.96 -4.41 -6.61
N THR A 16 -10.09 -4.76 -5.98
CA THR A 16 -11.34 -5.14 -6.64
C THR A 16 -12.41 -4.07 -6.46
N GLY A 17 -13.14 -3.73 -7.52
CA GLY A 17 -14.19 -2.72 -7.50
C GLY A 17 -13.85 -1.49 -8.33
N THR A 18 -14.65 -0.44 -8.19
CA THR A 18 -14.44 0.83 -8.87
C THR A 18 -13.14 1.47 -8.37
N ARG A 19 -12.31 1.94 -9.29
CA ARG A 19 -11.02 2.57 -9.00
C ARG A 19 -11.11 4.06 -9.25
N TRP A 20 -10.53 4.84 -8.35
CA TRP A 20 -10.25 6.25 -8.55
C TRP A 20 -8.74 6.44 -8.78
N PRO A 21 -8.30 6.60 -10.04
CA PRO A 21 -6.89 6.78 -10.36
C PRO A 21 -6.44 8.20 -10.04
N ILE A 22 -5.37 8.34 -9.26
CA ILE A 22 -4.73 9.61 -8.91
C ILE A 22 -3.30 9.60 -9.45
N ARG A 23 -2.87 10.71 -10.07
CA ARG A 23 -1.46 10.86 -10.45
C ARG A 23 -0.61 10.91 -9.17
N CYS A 24 0.33 9.97 -9.07
CA CYS A 24 1.23 9.87 -7.93
C CYS A 24 2.66 10.24 -8.36
N GLY A 25 3.46 10.69 -7.40
CA GLY A 25 4.88 10.99 -7.58
C GLY A 25 5.73 10.54 -6.41
N HIS A 26 5.21 9.60 -5.61
CA HIS A 26 5.90 9.14 -4.42
C HIS A 26 7.10 8.28 -4.80
N GLY A 27 8.29 8.73 -4.41
CA GLY A 27 9.55 8.05 -4.63
C GLY A 27 9.91 7.13 -3.47
N PHE A 28 10.48 5.99 -3.80
CA PHE A 28 11.01 5.00 -2.87
C PHE A 28 12.49 4.79 -3.15
N SER A 29 13.30 4.72 -2.10
CA SER A 29 14.68 4.26 -2.20
C SER A 29 14.75 2.75 -2.49
N ALA A 30 15.90 2.29 -2.98
CA ALA A 30 16.14 0.86 -3.20
C ALA A 30 15.97 0.02 -1.92
N GLU A 31 16.37 0.56 -0.76
CA GLU A 31 16.21 -0.08 0.54
C GLU A 31 14.74 -0.23 0.92
N GLU A 32 13.94 0.83 0.75
CA GLU A 32 12.50 0.79 1.04
C GLU A 32 11.79 -0.20 0.12
N LEU A 33 12.14 -0.25 -1.17
CA LEU A 33 11.59 -1.24 -2.09
C LEU A 33 11.98 -2.67 -1.72
N ALA A 34 13.17 -2.91 -1.19
CA ALA A 34 13.55 -4.22 -0.67
C ALA A 34 12.68 -4.61 0.53
N GLN A 35 12.49 -3.70 1.50
CA GLN A 35 11.61 -3.92 2.67
C GLN A 35 10.15 -4.17 2.25
N LEU A 36 9.65 -3.43 1.25
CA LEU A 36 8.29 -3.61 0.73
C LEU A 36 8.11 -4.96 0.03
N ARG A 37 9.14 -5.51 -0.62
CA ARG A 37 9.10 -6.85 -1.22
C ARG A 37 9.06 -7.96 -0.17
N ASP A 38 9.72 -7.74 0.98
CA ASP A 38 9.63 -8.62 2.13
C ASP A 38 8.26 -8.56 2.82
N GLY A 39 7.43 -7.57 2.48
CA GLY A 39 6.08 -7.40 2.98
C GLY A 39 6.07 -6.85 4.39
N LEU A 40 5.29 -5.79 4.59
CA LEU A 40 5.17 -5.08 5.85
C LEU A 40 3.83 -5.45 6.48
N TRP A 41 3.91 -6.20 7.57
CA TRP A 41 2.76 -6.80 8.23
C TRP A 41 2.45 -6.07 9.55
N PRO A 42 1.17 -5.81 9.84
CA PRO A 42 0.79 -5.06 11.02
C PRO A 42 1.03 -5.86 12.31
N ARG A 43 1.63 -5.21 13.33
CA ARG A 43 2.00 -5.84 14.61
C ARG A 43 0.95 -5.69 15.73
N ALA A 44 0.13 -4.64 15.72
CA ALA A 44 -0.82 -4.29 16.80
C ALA A 44 -2.19 -3.84 16.24
N SER A 45 -3.29 -3.97 16.99
CA SER A 45 -4.71 -4.03 16.53
C SER A 45 -5.30 -2.79 15.85
N ASP A 46 -4.75 -1.60 16.10
CA ASP A 46 -5.63 -0.43 16.12
C ASP A 46 -5.77 0.29 14.77
N ASP A 47 -4.84 0.12 13.83
CA ASP A 47 -5.11 0.35 12.40
C ASP A 47 -4.06 -0.38 11.55
N ARG A 48 -4.42 -1.58 11.11
CA ARG A 48 -3.51 -2.59 10.59
C ARG A 48 -3.43 -2.55 9.07
N TRP A 49 -2.50 -1.76 8.55
CA TRP A 49 -2.13 -1.81 7.15
C TRP A 49 -1.15 -2.96 6.91
N ALA A 50 -1.43 -3.77 5.90
CA ALA A 50 -0.42 -4.59 5.26
C ALA A 50 0.03 -3.88 3.98
N VAL A 51 1.33 -3.83 3.73
CA VAL A 51 1.89 -3.21 2.52
C VAL A 51 2.88 -4.18 1.89
N TRP A 52 2.68 -4.52 0.63
CA TRP A 52 3.56 -5.46 -0.06
C TRP A 52 3.75 -5.04 -1.51
N LEU A 53 5.00 -5.13 -1.96
CA LEU A 53 5.39 -4.97 -3.35
C LEU A 53 5.59 -6.34 -3.98
N ASP A 54 4.68 -6.70 -4.89
CA ASP A 54 4.72 -7.93 -5.67
C ASP A 54 5.13 -7.62 -7.11
N GLY A 55 6.35 -8.03 -7.48
CA GLY A 55 6.97 -7.59 -8.73
C GLY A 55 7.11 -6.07 -8.77
N SER A 56 6.30 -5.41 -9.61
CA SER A 56 6.21 -3.95 -9.72
C SER A 56 4.91 -3.37 -9.15
N THR A 57 4.03 -4.18 -8.58
CA THR A 57 2.74 -3.71 -8.05
C THR A 57 2.79 -3.59 -6.54
N LEU A 58 2.75 -2.36 -6.05
CA LEU A 58 2.57 -2.05 -4.64
C LEU A 58 1.09 -2.15 -4.30
N ARG A 59 0.77 -2.84 -3.20
CA ARG A 59 -0.59 -2.95 -2.68
C ARG A 59 -0.63 -2.66 -1.20
N CYS A 60 -1.68 -1.97 -0.78
CA CYS A 60 -1.95 -1.67 0.62
C CYS A 60 -3.33 -2.19 1.00
N TRP A 61 -3.39 -3.08 1.99
CA TRP A 61 -4.63 -3.61 2.52
C TRP A 61 -4.90 -3.07 3.92
N ARG A 62 -6.17 -2.88 4.25
CA ARG A 62 -6.60 -2.46 5.58
C ARG A 62 -7.33 -3.60 6.29
N ALA A 63 -6.95 -3.91 7.54
CA ALA A 63 -7.39 -5.15 8.19
C ALA A 63 -8.87 -5.16 8.54
N VAL A 64 -9.38 -3.99 8.95
CA VAL A 64 -10.77 -3.81 9.38
C VAL A 64 -11.73 -4.14 8.23
N THR A 65 -11.41 -3.70 7.01
CA THR A 65 -12.27 -3.89 5.84
C THR A 65 -11.87 -5.11 5.02
N SER A 66 -10.71 -5.72 5.29
CA SER A 66 -10.21 -6.90 4.59
C SER A 66 -10.12 -6.70 3.06
N GLY A 67 -10.01 -5.45 2.62
CA GLY A 67 -9.91 -5.06 1.22
C GLY A 67 -8.56 -4.43 0.90
N CYS A 68 -8.12 -4.61 -0.35
CA CYS A 68 -7.04 -3.81 -0.91
C CYS A 68 -7.60 -2.40 -1.16
N ILE A 69 -6.96 -1.37 -0.60
CA ILE A 69 -7.42 0.02 -0.70
C ILE A 69 -6.62 0.78 -1.74
N TYR A 70 -5.32 0.50 -1.81
CA TYR A 70 -4.41 1.16 -2.74
C TYR A 70 -3.70 0.13 -3.60
N GLU A 71 -3.60 0.41 -4.89
CA GLU A 71 -2.75 -0.31 -5.83
C GLU A 71 -1.96 0.69 -6.67
N SER A 72 -0.66 0.47 -6.84
CA SER A 72 0.17 1.32 -7.69
C SER A 72 1.23 0.51 -8.41
N VAL A 73 1.51 0.86 -9.66
CA VAL A 73 2.68 0.36 -10.39
C VAL A 73 3.89 1.23 -10.04
N ILE A 74 4.94 0.57 -9.59
CA ILE A 74 6.25 1.16 -9.34
C ILE A 74 7.07 1.09 -10.63
N VAL A 75 7.45 2.26 -11.13
CA VAL A 75 8.42 2.38 -12.21
C VAL A 75 9.82 2.44 -11.59
N MET A 76 10.66 1.47 -11.92
CA MET A 76 12.02 1.35 -11.40
C MET A 76 12.98 2.28 -12.16
N ALA A 77 13.92 2.88 -11.44
CA ALA A 77 15.08 3.57 -12.01
C ALA A 77 16.32 2.65 -11.99
N ASP A 78 17.37 3.06 -12.72
CA ASP A 78 18.61 2.29 -12.89
C ASP A 78 19.40 2.11 -11.58
N ASP A 79 19.24 3.03 -10.62
CA ASP A 79 19.88 2.96 -9.30
C ASP A 79 19.12 2.06 -8.31
N GLY A 80 18.02 1.43 -8.76
CA GLY A 80 17.18 0.56 -7.96
C GLY A 80 16.13 1.29 -7.12
N SER A 81 16.06 2.63 -7.17
CA SER A 81 14.92 3.39 -6.66
C SER A 81 13.69 3.20 -7.57
N GLY A 82 12.53 3.69 -7.12
CA GLY A 82 11.33 3.61 -7.95
C GLY A 82 10.26 4.61 -7.55
N THR A 83 9.32 4.83 -8.45
CA THR A 83 8.27 5.84 -8.28
C THR A 83 6.90 5.21 -8.52
N ALA A 84 5.97 5.42 -7.58
CA ALA A 84 4.54 5.20 -7.81
C ALA A 84 4.02 6.30 -8.74
N VAL A 85 3.60 5.94 -9.95
CA VAL A 85 3.20 6.92 -10.98
C VAL A 85 1.69 7.18 -11.04
N VAL A 86 0.90 6.15 -10.77
CA VAL A 86 -0.56 6.23 -10.64
C VAL A 86 -0.94 5.41 -9.42
N LEU A 87 -1.71 6.02 -8.53
CA LEU A 87 -2.30 5.38 -7.37
C LEU A 87 -3.77 5.11 -7.69
N ASP A 88 -4.14 3.85 -7.87
CA ASP A 88 -5.54 3.45 -7.90
C ASP A 88 -6.03 3.33 -6.45
N VAL A 89 -7.08 4.09 -6.13
CA VAL A 89 -7.76 4.09 -4.83
C VAL A 89 -9.10 3.38 -4.96
N LEU A 90 -9.48 2.58 -3.96
CA LEU A 90 -10.82 2.01 -3.88
C LEU A 90 -11.88 3.11 -3.80
N ASP A 91 -12.79 3.16 -4.76
CA ASP A 91 -13.93 4.09 -4.81
C ASP A 91 -15.23 3.37 -4.43
N ASP A 92 -15.26 2.86 -3.20
CA ASP A 92 -16.42 2.22 -2.59
C ASP A 92 -16.58 2.70 -1.14
N ALA A 93 -17.50 3.64 -0.92
CA ALA A 93 -17.74 4.24 0.39
C ALA A 93 -18.23 3.24 1.46
N ALA A 94 -18.73 2.06 1.07
CA ALA A 94 -19.10 1.01 2.03
C ALA A 94 -17.86 0.31 2.60
N GLN A 95 -16.75 0.28 1.85
CA GLN A 95 -15.50 -0.37 2.23
C GLN A 95 -14.41 0.63 2.64
N TYR A 96 -14.41 1.82 2.06
CA TYR A 96 -13.40 2.83 2.30
C TYR A 96 -13.88 4.23 1.99
N GLN A 97 -13.88 5.08 3.02
CA GLN A 97 -14.14 6.50 2.88
C GLN A 97 -12.87 7.25 2.47
N ARG A 98 -12.61 7.27 1.15
CA ARG A 98 -11.56 8.09 0.56
C ARG A 98 -11.72 9.57 0.89
N ALA A 99 -10.63 10.32 0.79
CA ALA A 99 -10.64 11.76 0.92
C ALA A 99 -11.39 12.40 -0.25
N SER A 100 -11.85 13.63 -0.05
CA SER A 100 -12.58 14.40 -1.06
C SER A 100 -11.69 14.98 -2.16
N THR A 101 -10.36 14.96 -1.99
CA THR A 101 -9.39 15.52 -2.94
C THR A 101 -8.21 14.57 -3.14
N ASP A 102 -7.62 14.64 -4.33
CA ASP A 102 -6.41 13.88 -4.69
C ASP A 102 -5.27 14.11 -3.70
N SER A 103 -4.98 15.37 -3.37
CA SER A 103 -3.88 15.73 -2.45
C SER A 103 -4.06 15.10 -1.06
N ALA A 104 -5.27 15.18 -0.50
CA ALA A 104 -5.53 14.62 0.83
C ALA A 104 -5.47 13.08 0.83
N GLU A 105 -5.81 12.43 -0.30
CA GLU A 105 -5.72 10.99 -0.43
C GLU A 105 -4.27 10.52 -0.62
N LEU A 106 -3.48 11.28 -1.37
CA LEU A 106 -2.04 11.07 -1.48
C LEU A 106 -1.36 11.20 -0.12
N GLU A 107 -1.66 12.23 0.68
CA GLU A 107 -1.13 12.39 2.04
C GLU A 107 -1.44 11.17 2.94
N ARG A 108 -2.65 10.61 2.83
CA ARG A 108 -3.02 9.37 3.54
C ARG A 108 -2.19 8.17 3.08
N PHE A 109 -2.06 7.98 1.76
CA PHE A 109 -1.24 6.92 1.20
C PHE A 109 0.23 7.02 1.66
N GLU A 110 0.82 8.20 1.61
CA GLU A 110 2.19 8.43 2.07
C GLU A 110 2.35 8.17 3.58
N GLY A 111 1.35 8.54 4.38
CA GLY A 111 1.27 8.21 5.80
C GLY A 111 1.29 6.70 6.04
N VAL A 112 0.48 5.94 5.30
CA VAL A 112 0.43 4.47 5.37
C VAL A 112 1.79 3.84 5.06
N VAL A 113 2.41 4.26 3.96
CA VAL A 113 3.74 3.77 3.54
C VAL A 113 4.80 4.08 4.60
N ARG A 114 4.86 5.34 5.07
CA ARG A 114 5.83 5.77 6.09
C ARG A 114 5.67 4.99 7.39
N MET A 115 4.43 4.78 7.83
CA MET A 115 4.15 4.01 9.04
C MET A 115 4.57 2.54 8.90
N ALA A 116 4.35 1.93 7.73
CA ALA A 116 4.73 0.56 7.47
C ALA A 116 6.27 0.40 7.47
N LEU A 117 6.99 1.30 6.79
CA LEU A 117 8.45 1.29 6.72
C LEU A 117 9.10 1.55 8.09
N ALA A 118 8.55 2.48 8.87
CA ALA A 118 9.02 2.74 10.22
C ALA A 118 8.91 1.50 11.13
N GLN A 119 7.84 0.70 10.97
CA GLN A 119 7.66 -0.56 11.71
C GLN A 119 8.68 -1.62 11.31
N ALA A 120 9.10 -1.69 10.04
CA ALA A 120 10.16 -2.60 9.60
C ALA A 120 11.52 -2.28 10.21
N ARG A 121 11.85 -0.99 10.37
CA ARG A 121 13.13 -0.56 10.95
C ARG A 121 13.24 -0.80 12.46
N ALA A 122 12.12 -0.94 13.15
CA ALA A 122 12.07 -1.19 14.59
C ALA A 122 12.08 -2.68 14.96
N ALA A 123 12.28 -3.57 13.98
CA ALA A 123 12.22 -5.03 14.08
C ALA A 123 13.60 -5.66 14.05
#